data_AF-A0A6I5NWX6-F1
#
_entry.id   AF-A0A6I5NWX6-F1
#
_cell.length_a   1.000
_cell.length_b   1.000
_cell.length_c   1.000
_cell.angle_alpha   90.00
_cell.angle_beta   90.00
_cell.angle_gamma   90.00
#
_symmetry.space_group_name_H-M   'P 1'
#
loop_
_entity.id
_entity.type
_entity.pdbx_description
1 polymer ?
#
loop_
_entity_poly.entity_id
_entity_poly.type
_entity_poly.pdbx_seq_one_letter_code
_entity_poly.pdbx_strand_id
1 'polypeptide(L)'
;MPLQLPPTELQCLLWLLCYPNYRAATAVGSPPLPQLSATRRDRLWQQLQDRGFVDFEVIVTRFGIATTGRTLLQLDTSVLPVTPDEKYVLQSCRDRSIHPDQICHKVPTDQRQALIAGLAQQGLIRITQQHLGEIWLTAAGETFLRDECAPQGETPAVSWTLLSAYLAFMRRTDQTPTATRVVTARPPIPIGGRNLG
;
A
#
# COMPACT_ATOMS: atom_id res chain seq x y z
N MET A 1 -12.57 -3.50 -23.81
CA MET A 1 -13.53 -2.62 -23.11
C MET A 1 -12.72 -1.87 -22.08
N PRO A 2 -12.53 -0.54 -22.18
CA PRO A 2 -11.78 0.20 -21.18
C PRO A 2 -12.48 0.04 -19.83
N LEU A 3 -11.73 -0.27 -18.78
CA LEU A 3 -12.27 -0.44 -17.45
C LEU A 3 -12.78 0.93 -16.95
N GLN A 4 -14.10 1.08 -16.85
CA GLN A 4 -14.71 2.32 -16.38
C GLN A 4 -14.72 2.35 -14.85
N LEU A 5 -13.93 3.26 -14.28
CA LEU A 5 -13.99 3.55 -12.84
C LEU A 5 -15.06 4.60 -12.54
N PRO A 6 -15.83 4.45 -11.44
CA PRO A 6 -16.65 5.52 -10.90
C PRO A 6 -15.82 6.78 -10.62
N PRO A 7 -16.40 7.99 -10.78
CA PRO A 7 -15.68 9.25 -10.56
C PRO A 7 -15.03 9.36 -9.17
N THR A 8 -15.68 8.84 -8.13
CA THR A 8 -15.15 8.84 -6.76
C THR A 8 -13.94 7.93 -6.58
N GLU A 9 -13.91 6.79 -7.27
CA GLU A 9 -12.79 5.85 -7.24
C GLU A 9 -11.59 6.45 -7.99
N LEU A 10 -11.84 7.06 -9.16
CA LEU A 10 -10.80 7.76 -9.92
C LEU A 10 -10.21 8.93 -9.11
N GLN A 11 -11.03 9.74 -8.44
CA GLN A 11 -10.55 10.81 -7.55
C GLN A 11 -9.61 10.28 -6.46
N CYS A 12 -9.88 9.12 -5.88
CA CYS A 12 -9.00 8.48 -4.89
C CYS A 12 -7.64 8.11 -5.48
N LEU A 13 -7.62 7.49 -6.67
CA LEU A 13 -6.38 7.14 -7.34
C LEU A 13 -5.56 8.39 -7.71
N LEU A 14 -6.21 9.42 -8.26
CA LEU A 14 -5.56 10.68 -8.60
C LEU A 14 -5.04 11.42 -7.36
N TRP A 15 -5.71 11.27 -6.23
CA TRP A 15 -5.27 11.89 -4.98
C TRP A 15 -3.98 11.31 -4.45
N LEU A 16 -3.75 10.00 -4.63
CA LEU A 16 -2.47 9.39 -4.27
C LEU A 16 -1.31 9.99 -5.08
N LEU A 17 -1.55 10.46 -6.33
CA LEU A 17 -0.53 11.14 -7.14
C LEU A 17 -0.07 12.47 -6.54
N CYS A 18 -0.84 13.07 -5.62
CA CYS A 18 -0.42 14.29 -4.93
C CYS A 18 0.66 14.04 -3.86
N TYR A 19 0.94 12.78 -3.53
CA TYR A 19 1.87 12.41 -2.46
C TYR A 19 3.18 11.82 -3.01
N PRO A 20 4.30 11.98 -2.27
CA PRO A 20 5.56 11.36 -2.65
C PRO A 20 5.41 9.83 -2.72
N ASN A 21 6.01 9.22 -3.75
CA ASN A 21 5.94 7.77 -4.01
C ASN A 21 4.50 7.21 -4.09
N TYR A 22 3.53 8.08 -4.35
CA TYR A 22 2.10 7.75 -4.41
C TYR A 22 1.56 7.11 -3.13
N ARG A 23 2.16 7.46 -1.98
CA ARG A 23 1.82 6.95 -0.65
C ARG A 23 1.24 8.03 0.24
N ALA A 24 0.08 7.77 0.82
CA ALA A 24 -0.57 8.68 1.74
C ALA A 24 -0.84 8.01 3.08
N ALA A 25 -0.28 8.57 4.15
CA ALA A 25 -0.69 8.23 5.51
C ALA A 25 -2.11 8.77 5.76
N THR A 26 -3.01 7.92 6.24
CA THR A 26 -4.40 8.29 6.55
C THR A 26 -4.50 9.35 7.66
N ALA A 27 -3.44 9.48 8.47
CA ALA A 27 -3.29 10.54 9.47
C ALA A 27 -2.94 11.92 8.89
N VAL A 28 -2.36 11.97 7.67
CA VAL A 28 -1.77 13.19 7.09
C VAL A 28 -2.72 13.89 6.10
N GLY A 29 -3.87 13.29 5.80
CA GLY A 29 -4.90 13.97 5.01
C GLY A 29 -6.18 13.16 4.90
N SER A 30 -7.31 13.86 4.84
CA SER A 30 -8.55 13.24 4.39
C SER A 30 -8.46 12.96 2.89
N PRO A 31 -8.95 11.80 2.41
CA PRO A 31 -9.24 11.61 0.99
C PRO A 31 -10.09 12.78 0.46
N PRO A 32 -10.10 13.04 -0.86
CA PRO A 32 -10.83 14.14 -1.49
C PRO A 32 -12.35 13.86 -1.54
N LEU A 33 -12.86 13.15 -0.53
CA LEU A 33 -14.23 12.69 -0.40
C LEU A 33 -14.78 13.07 1.00
N PRO A 34 -14.74 14.36 1.41
CA PRO A 34 -15.26 14.81 2.70
C PRO A 34 -16.76 14.49 2.88
N GLN A 35 -17.49 14.33 1.78
CA GLN A 35 -18.90 13.95 1.75
C GLN A 35 -19.16 12.47 2.15
N LEU A 36 -18.12 11.63 2.23
CA LEU A 36 -18.26 10.23 2.58
C LEU A 36 -17.93 9.97 4.06
N SER A 37 -18.85 9.28 4.75
CA SER A 37 -18.59 8.70 6.07
C SER A 37 -17.32 7.81 6.06
N ALA A 38 -16.62 7.70 7.19
CA ALA A 38 -15.43 6.86 7.33
C ALA A 38 -15.64 5.43 6.80
N THR A 39 -16.74 4.77 7.17
CA THR A 39 -17.07 3.42 6.70
C THR A 39 -17.21 3.30 5.18
N ARG A 40 -17.75 4.34 4.52
CA ARG A 40 -17.84 4.36 3.05
C ARG A 40 -16.49 4.58 2.40
N ARG A 41 -15.61 5.38 3.02
CA ARG A 41 -14.22 5.56 2.56
C ARG A 41 -13.44 4.25 2.67
N ASP A 42 -13.54 3.55 3.80
CA ASP A 42 -12.87 2.27 4.00
C ASP A 42 -13.31 1.23 2.97
N ARG A 43 -14.62 1.13 2.68
CA ARG A 43 -15.15 0.26 1.63
C ARG A 43 -14.63 0.61 0.24
N LEU A 44 -14.47 1.91 -0.06
CA LEU A 44 -13.95 2.35 -1.35
C LEU A 44 -12.48 1.91 -1.51
N TRP A 45 -11.66 2.07 -0.46
CA TRP A 45 -10.28 1.59 -0.48
C TRP A 45 -10.19 0.06 -0.62
N GLN A 46 -11.08 -0.68 0.05
CA GLN A 46 -11.21 -2.13 -0.14
C GLN A 46 -11.57 -2.49 -1.58
N GLN A 47 -12.53 -1.81 -2.20
CA GLN A 47 -12.91 -2.05 -3.59
C GLN A 47 -11.76 -1.78 -4.59
N LEU A 48 -10.96 -0.75 -4.33
CA LEU A 48 -9.78 -0.46 -5.14
C LEU A 48 -8.66 -1.51 -4.93
N GLN A 49 -8.53 -2.05 -3.72
CA GLN A 49 -7.60 -3.15 -3.41
C GLN A 49 -8.05 -4.46 -4.07
N ASP A 50 -9.35 -4.77 -4.05
CA ASP A 50 -9.92 -5.97 -4.72
C ASP A 50 -9.65 -5.95 -6.24
N ARG A 51 -9.55 -4.76 -6.83
CA ARG A 51 -9.16 -4.56 -8.24
C ARG A 51 -7.65 -4.50 -8.46
N GLY A 52 -6.88 -4.55 -7.38
CA GLY A 52 -5.42 -4.53 -7.39
C GLY A 52 -4.81 -3.15 -7.67
N PHE A 53 -5.56 -2.05 -7.59
CA PHE A 53 -5.05 -0.71 -7.91
C PHE A 53 -4.35 0.00 -6.76
N VAL A 54 -4.77 -0.32 -5.54
CA VAL A 54 -4.15 0.21 -4.32
C VAL A 54 -3.82 -0.94 -3.40
N ASP A 55 -2.89 -0.69 -2.50
CA ASP A 55 -2.69 -1.52 -1.34
C ASP A 55 -2.57 -0.63 -0.11
N PHE A 56 -2.72 -1.21 1.07
CA PHE A 56 -2.72 -0.44 2.30
C PHE A 56 -2.15 -1.22 3.47
N GLU A 57 -1.55 -0.47 4.39
CA GLU A 57 -1.15 -0.96 5.69
C GLU A 57 -2.36 -0.94 6.62
N VAL A 58 -2.61 -2.06 7.29
CA VAL A 58 -3.64 -2.17 8.33
C VAL A 58 -2.98 -2.08 9.69
N ILE A 59 -3.37 -1.07 10.47
CA ILE A 59 -2.86 -0.87 11.82
C ILE A 59 -3.89 -1.40 12.82
N VAL A 60 -3.50 -2.43 13.57
CA VAL A 60 -4.32 -2.98 14.65
C VAL A 60 -4.27 -2.03 15.85
N THR A 61 -5.43 -1.60 16.32
CA THR A 61 -5.56 -0.72 17.49
C THR A 61 -6.10 -1.45 18.70
N ARG A 62 -6.88 -2.52 18.51
CA ARG A 62 -7.23 -3.43 19.61
C ARG A 62 -7.29 -4.87 19.18
N PHE A 63 -6.73 -5.72 20.02
CA PHE A 63 -6.81 -7.17 19.89
C PHE A 63 -7.01 -7.81 21.26
N GLY A 64 -7.51 -9.04 21.28
CA GLY A 64 -7.64 -9.84 22.49
C GLY A 64 -7.26 -11.29 22.22
N ILE A 65 -7.08 -12.09 23.27
CA ILE A 65 -6.77 -13.50 23.09
C ILE A 65 -7.96 -14.26 22.48
N ALA A 66 -7.68 -15.18 21.55
CA ALA A 66 -8.67 -16.13 21.04
C ALA A 66 -8.75 -17.36 21.96
N THR A 67 -9.77 -18.20 21.78
CA THR A 67 -9.91 -19.45 22.56
C THR A 67 -8.69 -20.36 22.40
N THR A 68 -8.17 -20.46 21.18
CA THR A 68 -6.97 -21.25 20.87
C THR A 68 -5.75 -20.72 21.61
N GLY A 69 -5.49 -19.41 21.56
CA GLY A 69 -4.38 -18.79 22.30
C GLY A 69 -4.51 -18.95 23.81
N ARG A 70 -5.73 -18.86 24.34
CA ARG A 70 -5.99 -19.06 25.78
C ARG A 70 -5.69 -20.50 26.21
N THR A 71 -6.09 -21.47 25.39
CA THR A 71 -5.80 -22.89 25.61
C THR A 71 -4.30 -23.14 25.56
N LEU A 72 -3.61 -22.54 24.59
CA LEU A 72 -2.15 -22.64 24.45
C LEU A 72 -1.41 -22.12 25.70
N LEU A 73 -1.86 -21.01 26.29
CA LEU A 73 -1.27 -20.49 27.53
C LEU A 73 -1.51 -21.37 28.77
N GLN A 74 -2.48 -22.27 28.73
CA GLN A 74 -2.82 -23.18 29.84
C GLN A 74 -2.11 -24.54 29.72
N LEU A 75 -1.50 -24.84 28.58
CA LEU A 75 -0.74 -26.07 28.40
C LEU A 75 0.57 -25.99 29.19
N ASP A 76 0.76 -26.92 30.12
CA ASP A 76 2.03 -27.15 30.83
C ASP A 76 3.04 -27.88 29.93
N THR A 77 3.35 -27.30 28.78
CA THR A 77 4.43 -27.77 27.91
C THR A 77 5.65 -26.87 28.08
N SER A 78 6.80 -27.47 28.36
CA SER A 78 8.09 -26.77 28.48
C SER A 78 8.49 -26.06 27.18
N VAL A 79 7.91 -26.47 26.04
CA VAL A 79 8.12 -25.86 24.72
C VAL A 79 6.77 -25.60 24.09
N LEU A 80 6.31 -24.34 24.14
CA LEU A 80 5.17 -23.90 23.36
C LEU A 80 5.64 -23.59 21.92
N PRO A 81 4.82 -23.82 20.88
CA PRO A 81 5.15 -23.50 19.50
C PRO A 81 5.00 -22.00 19.21
N VAL A 82 5.46 -21.16 20.14
CA VAL A 82 5.48 -19.70 20.02
C VAL A 82 6.79 -19.17 20.54
N THR A 83 7.26 -18.09 19.94
CA THR A 83 8.45 -17.37 20.38
C THR A 83 8.22 -16.71 21.75
N PRO A 84 9.30 -16.33 22.47
CA PRO A 84 9.17 -15.59 23.72
C PRO A 84 8.37 -14.29 23.57
N ASP A 85 8.54 -13.57 22.47
CA ASP A 85 7.85 -12.30 22.21
C ASP A 85 6.36 -12.52 21.94
N GLU A 86 6.01 -13.51 21.12
CA GLU A 86 4.63 -13.94 20.90
C GLU A 86 3.95 -14.35 22.23
N LYS A 87 4.67 -15.09 23.09
CA LYS A 87 4.18 -15.45 24.41
C LYS A 87 3.90 -14.22 25.27
N TYR A 88 4.75 -13.19 25.24
CA TYR A 88 4.51 -11.94 25.95
C TYR A 88 3.29 -11.19 25.41
N VAL A 89 3.06 -11.19 24.09
CA VAL A 89 1.86 -10.60 23.50
C VAL A 89 0.60 -11.33 23.98
N LEU A 90 0.58 -12.67 23.94
CA LEU A 90 -0.55 -13.49 24.39
C LEU A 90 -0.84 -13.30 25.88
N GLN A 91 0.20 -13.23 26.72
CA GLN A 91 0.06 -12.96 28.15
C GLN A 91 -0.52 -11.56 28.42
N SER A 92 -0.10 -10.56 27.65
CA SER A 92 -0.56 -9.17 27.82
C SER A 92 -2.07 -9.03 27.55
N CYS A 93 -2.64 -9.83 26.65
CA CYS A 93 -4.05 -9.79 26.28
C CYS A 93 -4.91 -10.95 26.87
N ARG A 94 -4.39 -11.68 27.87
CA ARG A 94 -5.03 -12.87 28.45
C ARG A 94 -6.43 -12.62 28.99
N ASP A 95 -6.61 -11.50 29.69
CA ASP A 95 -7.82 -11.22 30.46
C ASP A 95 -8.74 -10.18 29.80
N ARG A 96 -8.23 -9.40 28.84
CA ARG A 96 -8.99 -8.36 28.14
C ARG A 96 -8.36 -8.02 26.78
N SER A 97 -9.14 -7.35 25.93
CA SER A 97 -8.59 -6.72 24.73
C SER A 97 -7.75 -5.49 25.09
N ILE A 98 -6.61 -5.32 24.43
CA ILE A 98 -5.62 -4.28 24.70
C ILE A 98 -5.19 -3.54 23.43
N HIS A 99 -4.56 -2.38 23.61
CA HIS A 99 -3.84 -1.64 22.56
C HIS A 99 -2.41 -2.20 22.41
N PRO A 100 -1.79 -2.18 21.22
CA PRO A 100 -0.39 -2.60 21.04
C PRO A 100 0.59 -1.91 22.00
N ASP A 101 0.36 -0.65 22.37
CA ASP A 101 1.22 0.09 23.31
C ASP A 101 1.19 -0.50 24.73
N GLN A 102 0.16 -1.26 25.07
CA GLN A 102 0.00 -1.92 26.38
C GLN A 102 0.72 -3.28 26.44
N ILE A 103 1.34 -3.73 25.35
CA ILE A 103 2.22 -4.91 25.35
C ILE A 103 3.44 -4.61 26.23
N CYS A 104 3.92 -5.63 26.94
CA CYS A 104 5.13 -5.57 27.75
C CYS A 104 6.29 -4.87 27.01
N HIS A 105 7.03 -4.01 27.71
CA HIS A 105 8.18 -3.27 27.19
C HIS A 105 9.31 -4.16 26.64
N LYS A 106 9.28 -5.47 26.92
CA LYS A 106 10.19 -6.46 26.35
C LYS A 106 10.02 -6.66 24.84
N VAL A 107 8.84 -6.33 24.29
CA VAL A 107 8.59 -6.41 22.85
C VAL A 107 8.86 -5.03 22.21
N PRO A 108 9.82 -4.93 21.27
CA PRO A 108 10.12 -3.69 20.56
C PRO A 108 8.89 -3.12 19.85
N THR A 109 8.65 -1.81 19.97
CA THR A 109 7.43 -1.16 19.45
C THR A 109 7.23 -1.35 17.95
N ASP A 110 8.32 -1.31 17.19
CA ASP A 110 8.39 -1.53 15.74
C ASP A 110 7.97 -2.94 15.33
N GLN A 111 8.11 -3.94 16.21
CA GLN A 111 7.78 -5.34 15.90
C GLN A 111 6.35 -5.72 16.30
N ARG A 112 5.68 -4.90 17.12
CA ARG A 112 4.38 -5.25 17.71
C ARG A 112 3.30 -5.52 16.65
N GLN A 113 3.19 -4.67 15.63
CA GLN A 113 2.17 -4.85 14.58
C GLN A 113 2.39 -6.17 13.81
N ALA A 114 3.64 -6.48 13.45
CA ALA A 114 3.96 -7.72 12.74
C ALA A 114 3.67 -8.97 13.59
N LEU A 115 4.03 -8.94 14.88
CA LEU A 115 3.73 -10.03 15.82
C LEU A 115 2.22 -10.24 16.01
N ILE A 116 1.47 -9.15 16.17
CA ILE A 116 0.00 -9.20 16.27
C ILE A 116 -0.59 -9.80 15.00
N ALA A 117 -0.15 -9.36 13.82
CA ALA A 117 -0.62 -9.90 12.54
C ALA A 117 -0.33 -11.41 12.42
N GLY A 118 0.88 -11.86 12.76
CA GLY A 118 1.25 -13.27 12.75
C GLY A 118 0.38 -14.12 13.70
N LEU A 119 0.22 -13.67 14.94
CA LEU A 119 -0.63 -14.34 15.93
C LEU A 119 -2.11 -14.39 15.54
N ALA A 120 -2.60 -13.37 14.83
CA ALA A 120 -3.96 -13.34 14.32
C ALA A 120 -4.15 -14.33 13.17
N GLN A 121 -3.17 -14.43 12.25
CA GLN A 121 -3.16 -15.42 11.17
C GLN A 121 -3.15 -16.87 11.70
N GLN A 122 -2.44 -17.10 12.80
CA GLN A 122 -2.43 -18.39 13.51
C GLN A 122 -3.72 -18.66 14.32
N GLY A 123 -4.63 -17.70 14.41
CA GLY A 123 -5.87 -17.81 15.19
C GLY A 123 -5.64 -17.80 16.71
N LEU A 124 -4.48 -17.35 17.20
CA LEU A 124 -4.15 -17.27 18.62
C LEU A 124 -4.72 -16.00 19.28
N ILE A 125 -4.87 -14.94 18.49
CA ILE A 125 -5.54 -13.71 18.91
C ILE A 125 -6.65 -13.34 17.94
N ARG A 126 -7.58 -12.52 18.41
CA ARG A 126 -8.63 -11.89 17.61
C ARG A 126 -8.38 -10.39 17.52
N ILE A 127 -8.41 -9.86 16.31
CA ILE A 127 -8.41 -8.42 16.08
C ILE A 127 -9.83 -7.92 16.34
N THR A 128 -9.95 -6.90 17.19
CA THR A 128 -11.24 -6.30 17.58
C THR A 128 -11.42 -4.90 17.00
N GLN A 129 -10.33 -4.17 16.79
CA GLN A 129 -10.34 -2.87 16.13
C GLN A 129 -9.05 -2.69 15.33
N GLN A 130 -9.20 -2.14 14.13
CA GLN A 130 -8.12 -1.81 13.21
C GLN A 130 -8.52 -0.60 12.36
N HIS A 131 -7.54 0.07 11.76
CA HIS A 131 -7.76 1.14 10.80
C HIS A 131 -6.69 1.08 9.70
N LEU A 132 -6.93 1.79 8.61
CA LEU A 132 -5.96 1.96 7.54
C LEU A 132 -4.86 2.94 8.01
N GLY A 133 -3.60 2.56 7.91
CA GLY A 133 -2.44 3.36 8.28
C GLY A 133 -1.89 4.17 7.11
N GLU A 134 -1.28 3.48 6.15
CA GLU A 134 -0.79 4.05 4.89
C GLU A 134 -1.53 3.41 3.71
N ILE A 135 -1.81 4.19 2.66
CA ILE A 135 -2.43 3.72 1.42
C ILE A 135 -1.52 4.13 0.27
N TRP A 136 -1.29 3.23 -0.69
CA TRP A 136 -0.44 3.52 -1.85
C TRP A 136 -0.95 2.90 -3.14
N LEU A 137 -0.52 3.48 -4.28
CA LEU A 137 -0.74 2.87 -5.58
C LEU A 137 0.13 1.61 -5.75
N THR A 138 -0.46 0.56 -6.29
CA THR A 138 0.31 -0.59 -6.78
C THR A 138 0.85 -0.31 -8.17
N ALA A 139 1.77 -1.17 -8.64
CA ALA A 139 2.22 -1.14 -10.03
C ALA A 139 1.04 -1.25 -11.02
N ALA A 140 0.03 -2.07 -10.72
CA ALA A 140 -1.15 -2.20 -11.57
C ALA A 140 -2.02 -0.93 -11.58
N GLY A 141 -2.15 -0.24 -10.43
CA GLY A 141 -2.83 1.05 -10.35
C GLY A 141 -2.13 2.13 -11.16
N GLU A 142 -0.79 2.17 -11.11
CA GLU A 142 0.00 3.09 -11.94
C GLU A 142 -0.15 2.80 -13.43
N THR A 143 -0.07 1.53 -13.85
CA THR A 143 -0.30 1.11 -15.24
C THR A 143 -1.70 1.49 -15.71
N PHE A 144 -2.72 1.23 -14.89
CA PHE A 144 -4.08 1.64 -15.21
C PHE A 144 -4.19 3.16 -15.45
N LEU A 145 -3.62 3.98 -14.56
CA LEU A 145 -3.65 5.44 -14.70
C LEU A 145 -2.91 5.95 -15.94
N ARG A 146 -1.87 5.25 -16.39
CA ARG A 146 -1.05 5.62 -17.54
C ARG A 146 -1.68 5.20 -18.87
N ASP A 147 -2.09 3.94 -18.95
CA ASP A 147 -2.35 3.27 -20.23
C ASP A 147 -3.85 3.10 -20.50
N GLU A 148 -4.67 3.00 -19.46
CA GLU A 148 -6.09 2.63 -19.56
C GLU A 148 -7.07 3.72 -19.12
N CYS A 149 -6.60 4.68 -18.32
CA CYS A 149 -7.42 5.75 -17.80
C CYS A 149 -7.85 6.72 -18.90
N ALA A 150 -9.06 6.53 -19.42
CA ALA A 150 -9.75 7.46 -20.31
C ALA A 150 -10.83 8.21 -19.52
N PRO A 151 -10.53 9.37 -18.89
CA PRO A 151 -11.54 10.13 -18.16
C PRO A 151 -12.62 10.62 -19.13
N GLN A 152 -13.85 10.10 -18.99
CA GLN A 152 -15.01 10.49 -19.77
C GLN A 152 -16.05 11.17 -18.86
N GLY A 153 -16.55 12.34 -19.26
CA GLY A 153 -17.61 13.06 -18.53
C GLY A 153 -17.76 14.52 -18.99
N GLU A 154 -18.98 15.06 -18.92
CA GLU A 154 -19.32 16.44 -19.33
C GLU A 154 -18.96 17.50 -18.28
N THR A 155 -18.74 17.10 -17.02
CA THR A 155 -18.35 17.99 -15.93
C THR A 155 -17.09 17.49 -15.23
N PRO A 156 -16.04 18.31 -15.06
CA PRO A 156 -14.87 17.90 -14.30
C PRO A 156 -15.24 17.83 -12.82
N ALA A 157 -15.57 16.62 -12.35
CA ALA A 157 -15.65 16.34 -10.92
C ALA A 157 -14.24 16.38 -10.25
N VAL A 158 -13.19 16.70 -11.00
CA VAL A 158 -11.79 16.60 -10.58
C VAL A 158 -11.26 18.01 -10.28
N SER A 159 -10.66 18.20 -9.09
CA SER A 159 -10.05 19.49 -8.74
C SER A 159 -8.82 19.78 -9.61
N TRP A 160 -8.48 21.05 -9.78
CA TRP A 160 -7.29 21.45 -10.53
C TRP A 160 -6.00 20.83 -9.97
N THR A 161 -5.93 20.67 -8.65
CA THR A 161 -4.81 19.99 -7.96
C THR A 161 -4.66 18.55 -8.44
N LEU A 162 -5.75 17.77 -8.48
CA LEU A 162 -5.74 16.39 -8.95
C LEU A 162 -5.36 16.29 -10.44
N LEU A 163 -5.91 17.19 -11.27
CA LEU A 163 -5.56 17.25 -12.69
C LEU A 163 -4.07 17.58 -12.89
N SER A 164 -3.55 18.55 -12.14
CA SER A 164 -2.14 18.94 -12.22
C SER A 164 -1.20 17.80 -11.81
N ALA A 165 -1.58 17.03 -10.79
CA ALA A 165 -0.84 15.85 -10.34
C ALA A 165 -0.86 14.75 -11.41
N TYR A 166 -2.02 14.52 -12.04
CA TYR A 166 -2.15 13.56 -13.14
C TYR A 166 -1.30 13.95 -14.35
N LEU A 167 -1.32 15.21 -14.77
CA LEU A 167 -0.48 15.68 -15.89
C LEU A 167 1.02 15.58 -15.58
N ALA A 168 1.42 15.85 -14.33
CA ALA A 168 2.80 15.67 -13.89
C ALA A 168 3.22 14.19 -13.90
N PHE A 169 2.33 13.29 -13.48
CA PHE A 169 2.52 11.85 -13.58
C PHE A 169 2.72 11.40 -15.03
N MET A 170 1.81 11.78 -15.94
CA MET A 170 1.89 11.45 -17.37
C MET A 170 3.20 11.91 -18.00
N ARG A 171 3.62 13.16 -17.74
CA ARG A 171 4.89 13.68 -18.27
C ARG A 171 6.11 12.90 -17.80
N ARG A 172 6.10 12.41 -16.56
CA ARG A 172 7.20 11.60 -16.01
C ARG A 172 7.24 10.21 -16.63
N THR A 173 6.08 9.61 -16.86
CA THR A 173 5.99 8.27 -17.46
C THR A 173 6.43 8.28 -18.91
N ASP A 174 6.14 9.35 -19.65
CA ASP A 174 6.56 9.53 -21.04
C ASP A 174 8.08 9.78 -21.19
N GLN A 175 8.72 10.29 -20.13
CA GLN A 175 10.16 10.58 -20.10
C GLN A 175 11.03 9.38 -19.72
N THR A 176 10.43 8.23 -19.39
CA THR A 176 11.20 7.01 -19.11
C THR A 176 11.99 6.65 -20.38
N PRO A 177 13.33 6.78 -20.39
CA PRO A 177 14.09 6.54 -21.59
C PRO A 177 13.95 5.06 -21.93
N THR A 178 13.37 4.76 -23.09
CA THR A 178 13.62 3.50 -23.77
C THR A 178 15.13 3.41 -23.97
N ALA A 179 15.80 2.67 -23.08
CA ALA A 179 17.23 2.47 -23.18
C ALA A 179 17.53 1.69 -24.47
N THR A 180 18.54 2.21 -25.18
CA THR A 180 19.26 1.59 -26.31
C THR A 180 18.67 1.79 -27.71
N ARG A 181 18.65 3.05 -28.16
CA ARG A 181 19.06 3.30 -29.55
C ARG A 181 20.57 3.04 -29.64
N VAL A 182 20.95 1.83 -30.07
CA VAL A 182 22.29 1.59 -30.61
C VAL A 182 22.45 2.55 -31.78
N VAL A 183 23.14 3.67 -31.57
CA VAL A 183 23.70 4.45 -32.67
C VAL A 183 24.86 3.61 -33.18
N THR A 184 24.59 2.81 -34.21
CA THR A 184 25.63 2.12 -34.95
C THR A 184 26.52 3.19 -35.58
N ALA A 185 27.63 3.49 -34.92
CA ALA A 185 28.66 4.36 -35.45
C ALA A 185 29.11 3.77 -36.79
N ARG A 186 28.94 4.54 -37.85
CA ARG A 186 29.41 4.22 -39.20
C ARG A 186 30.94 4.07 -39.14
N PRO A 187 31.53 2.96 -39.65
CA PRO A 187 32.98 2.80 -39.58
C PRO A 187 33.67 3.83 -40.48
N PRO A 188 34.88 4.29 -40.10
CA PRO A 188 35.63 5.26 -40.90
C PRO A 188 36.07 4.63 -42.23
N ILE A 189 35.95 5.40 -43.30
CA ILE A 189 36.41 5.05 -44.64
C ILE A 189 37.96 4.98 -44.62
N PRO A 190 38.59 3.89 -45.06
CA PRO A 190 40.04 3.84 -45.16
C PRO A 190 40.50 4.70 -46.34
N ILE A 191 41.32 5.72 -46.06
CA ILE A 191 42.01 6.49 -47.10
C ILE A 191 43.17 5.62 -47.58
N GLY A 192 42.96 4.95 -48.72
CA GLY A 192 43.98 4.18 -49.42
C GLY A 192 45.12 5.08 -49.89
N GLY A 193 46.33 4.73 -49.49
CA GLY A 193 47.57 5.39 -49.92
C GLY A 193 47.74 5.34 -51.44
N ARG A 194 48.10 6.48 -52.02
CA ARG A 194 48.65 6.56 -53.38
C ARG A 194 50.16 6.48 -53.29
N ASN A 195 50.70 5.37 -53.81
CA ASN A 195 52.06 5.29 -54.34
C ASN A 195 52.19 6.21 -55.55
N LEU A 196 53.20 7.08 -55.52
CA LEU A 196 53.94 7.67 -56.64
C LEU A 196 55.34 7.88 -56.04
N GLY A 197 56.44 7.35 -56.54
CA GLY A 197 56.87 6.96 -57.88
C GLY A 197 58.38 7.22 -57.87
#